data_AF-A0A8T2E552-F1
#
_entry.id   AF-A0A8T2E552-F1
#
_cell.length_a   1.000
_cell.length_b   1.000
_cell.length_c   1.000
_cell.angle_alpha   90.00
_cell.angle_beta   90.00
_cell.angle_gamma   90.00
#
_symmetry.space_group_name_H-M   'P 1'
#
loop_
_entity.id
_entity.type
_entity.pdbx_description
1 polymer ?
#
loop_
_entity_poly.entity_id
_entity_poly.type
_entity_poly.pdbx_seq_one_letter_code
_entity_poly.pdbx_strand_id
1 'polypeptide(L)'
;MAGLTKNCDEQGQWRYLVLGQACCHLGLMEDAMVLLQTGKRLATAAFRRQSICWSDDSFILFSSEDGGSSPPSSVVVTSASQPRSESIAHVLSHIKLLLRRRAAALAALDAGLYTESIRHFSKILDSRRGAPQGFLAQCFMHRASAYRSAGRIAESIADCNKTLALDPSCLQALETRAALLESVRCFPDSLHDLEHLKLLYNSILRDRKLPGPVWKQHNVRYREIPGKLCVLTTKIQQLKQKIANGEIGNVDYYALMGIRRDCSRSELDRAYLLLNLKHKPERSMSFIDRFELTDDEEELDSVKDRARMSTLLLYRLIQKGYSVVTSNIAAVEKQRKAIAAAVATESHRSNIIETPIRAVAVAVNSNNNTNVVKGVFCRDLTVVGSLIARTGFNQPIPVKYEALSC
;
A
#
# COMPACT_ATOMS: atom_id res chain seq x y z
N MET A 1 -31.17 13.70 -18.94
CA MET A 1 -29.80 14.23 -19.07
C MET A 1 -28.77 13.12 -18.87
N ALA A 2 -28.95 12.00 -19.58
CA ALA A 2 -28.01 10.88 -19.64
C ALA A 2 -27.76 10.63 -21.13
N GLY A 3 -26.52 10.78 -21.55
CA GLY A 3 -26.14 10.70 -22.95
C GLY A 3 -24.86 11.50 -23.18
N LEU A 4 -23.84 10.81 -23.69
CA LEU A 4 -22.53 11.33 -24.09
C LEU A 4 -21.51 11.49 -22.95
N THR A 5 -21.11 10.39 -22.32
CA THR A 5 -19.68 10.21 -22.04
C THR A 5 -18.98 10.10 -23.39
N LYS A 6 -18.54 11.23 -23.92
CA LYS A 6 -17.79 11.33 -25.16
C LYS A 6 -16.64 10.31 -25.17
N ASN A 7 -16.65 9.41 -26.15
CA ASN A 7 -15.53 8.53 -26.53
C ASN A 7 -14.27 9.29 -27.03
N CYS A 8 -14.18 10.62 -26.81
CA CYS A 8 -13.06 11.44 -27.25
C CYS A 8 -11.75 11.12 -26.51
N ASP A 9 -11.79 10.55 -25.30
CA ASP A 9 -10.58 10.32 -24.50
C ASP A 9 -9.83 9.03 -24.90
N GLU A 10 -10.48 8.05 -25.55
CA GLU A 10 -9.85 6.77 -25.90
C GLU A 10 -8.98 6.87 -27.16
N GLN A 11 -9.35 7.73 -28.11
CA GLN A 11 -8.66 7.85 -29.40
C GLN A 11 -7.34 8.65 -29.33
N GLY A 12 -7.07 9.34 -28.22
CA GLY A 12 -5.88 10.20 -28.07
C GLY A 12 -4.68 9.53 -27.40
N GLN A 13 -4.88 8.49 -26.58
CA GLN A 13 -3.83 7.97 -25.69
C GLN A 13 -2.72 7.23 -26.44
N TRP A 14 -3.09 6.41 -27.42
CA TRP A 14 -2.16 5.67 -28.27
C TRP A 14 -1.28 6.59 -29.13
N ARG A 15 -1.74 7.81 -29.42
CA ARG A 15 -0.98 8.79 -30.21
C ARG A 15 0.32 9.17 -29.50
N TYR A 16 0.29 9.33 -28.18
CA TYR A 16 1.49 9.63 -27.39
C TYR A 16 2.48 8.46 -27.37
N LEU A 17 1.98 7.22 -27.39
CA LEU A 17 2.82 6.02 -27.49
C LEU A 17 3.52 5.94 -28.85
N VAL A 18 2.75 6.08 -29.93
CA VAL A 18 3.27 6.01 -31.30
C VAL A 18 4.25 7.15 -31.59
N LEU A 19 3.91 8.39 -31.20
CA LEU A 19 4.78 9.54 -31.38
C LEU A 19 6.05 9.42 -30.52
N GLY A 20 5.92 8.94 -29.28
CA GLY A 20 7.06 8.69 -28.40
C GLY A 20 8.02 7.62 -28.96
N GLN A 21 7.48 6.53 -29.53
CA GLN A 21 8.28 5.50 -30.21
C GLN A 21 8.98 6.06 -31.45
N ALA A 22 8.30 6.88 -32.25
CA ALA A 22 8.92 7.54 -33.39
C ALA A 22 10.08 8.46 -32.96
N CYS A 23 9.90 9.25 -31.89
CA CYS A 23 10.96 10.08 -31.31
C CYS A 23 12.15 9.24 -30.80
N CYS A 24 11.90 8.05 -30.22
CA CYS A 24 12.98 7.11 -29.85
C CYS A 24 13.80 6.68 -31.07
N HIS A 25 13.15 6.35 -32.19
CA HIS A 25 13.84 5.95 -33.42
C HIS A 25 14.61 7.10 -34.08
N LEU A 26 14.16 8.34 -33.89
CA LEU A 26 14.83 9.55 -34.39
C LEU A 26 15.96 10.06 -33.47
N GLY A 27 16.17 9.43 -32.31
CA GLY A 27 17.20 9.85 -31.34
C GLY A 27 16.81 11.01 -30.43
N LEU A 28 15.55 11.49 -30.51
CA LEU A 28 15.01 12.56 -29.66
C LEU A 28 14.54 12.00 -28.32
N MET A 29 15.48 11.58 -27.47
CA MET A 29 15.17 10.86 -26.23
C MET A 29 14.39 11.69 -25.21
N GLU A 30 14.60 13.01 -25.15
CA GLU A 30 13.90 13.91 -24.22
C GLU A 30 12.42 14.05 -24.59
N ASP A 31 12.12 14.34 -25.85
CA ASP A 31 10.75 14.42 -26.37
C ASP A 31 10.03 13.08 -26.27
N ALA A 32 10.73 11.99 -26.60
CA ALA A 32 10.21 10.64 -26.44
C ALA A 32 9.83 10.36 -24.98
N MET A 33 10.68 10.76 -24.02
CA MET A 33 10.41 10.58 -22.60
C MET A 33 9.15 11.35 -22.18
N VAL A 34 9.02 12.63 -22.58
CA VAL A 34 7.86 13.46 -22.24
C VAL A 34 6.57 12.89 -22.84
N LEU A 35 6.59 12.48 -24.11
CA LEU A 35 5.44 11.88 -24.79
C LEU A 35 5.02 10.56 -24.16
N LEU A 36 5.97 9.67 -23.86
CA LEU A 36 5.67 8.39 -23.22
C LEU A 36 5.16 8.57 -21.78
N GLN A 37 5.73 9.51 -21.01
CA GLN A 37 5.26 9.82 -19.66
C GLN A 37 3.87 10.46 -19.66
N THR A 38 3.58 11.37 -20.59
CA THR A 38 2.24 11.98 -20.71
C THR A 38 1.21 10.95 -21.13
N GLY A 39 1.52 10.10 -22.12
CA GLY A 39 0.69 8.96 -22.50
C GLY A 39 0.39 8.05 -21.31
N LYS A 40 1.41 7.71 -20.52
CA LYS A 40 1.25 6.92 -19.27
C LYS A 40 0.33 7.61 -18.26
N ARG A 41 0.52 8.91 -18.00
CA ARG A 41 -0.32 9.68 -17.06
C ARG A 41 -1.78 9.75 -17.51
N LEU A 42 -2.02 9.97 -18.79
CA LEU A 42 -3.38 10.02 -19.36
C LEU A 42 -4.06 8.66 -19.34
N ALA A 43 -3.36 7.59 -19.73
CA ALA A 43 -3.89 6.23 -19.69
C ALA A 43 -4.23 5.81 -18.25
N THR A 44 -3.34 6.08 -17.29
CA THR A 44 -3.61 5.80 -15.86
C THR A 44 -4.77 6.65 -15.32
N ALA A 45 -4.88 7.92 -15.71
CA ALA A 45 -6.01 8.77 -15.33
C ALA A 45 -7.34 8.28 -15.94
N ALA A 46 -7.35 7.88 -17.21
CA ALA A 46 -8.53 7.30 -17.85
C ALA A 46 -8.95 5.99 -17.18
N PHE A 47 -8.00 5.10 -16.89
CA PHE A 47 -8.27 3.87 -16.14
C PHE A 47 -8.79 4.18 -14.72
N ARG A 48 -8.28 5.24 -14.07
CA ARG A 48 -8.82 5.72 -12.79
C ARG A 48 -10.26 6.17 -12.92
N ARG A 49 -10.60 6.96 -13.94
CA ARG A 49 -11.98 7.39 -14.23
C ARG A 49 -12.90 6.21 -14.48
N GLN A 50 -12.57 5.31 -15.41
CA GLN A 50 -13.35 4.10 -15.67
C GLN A 50 -13.56 3.28 -14.38
N SER A 51 -12.50 3.11 -13.59
CA SER A 51 -12.57 2.36 -12.35
C SER A 51 -13.40 3.03 -11.23
N ILE A 52 -13.60 4.36 -11.26
CA ILE A 52 -14.40 5.12 -10.27
C ILE A 52 -15.84 5.32 -10.76
N CYS A 53 -16.03 5.61 -12.05
CA CYS A 53 -17.33 5.86 -12.66
C CYS A 53 -18.17 4.59 -12.81
N TRP A 54 -17.54 3.42 -12.85
CA TRP A 54 -18.24 2.15 -12.91
C TRP A 54 -18.56 1.72 -11.48
N SER A 55 -19.69 2.22 -10.94
CA SER A 55 -20.32 1.64 -9.76
C SER A 55 -20.75 0.21 -10.09
N ASP A 56 -20.78 -0.70 -9.11
CA ASP A 56 -21.24 -2.09 -9.32
C ASP A 56 -22.67 -2.16 -9.89
N ASP A 57 -23.44 -1.06 -9.74
CA ASP A 57 -24.81 -0.88 -10.22
C ASP A 57 -24.92 -0.38 -11.67
N SER A 58 -23.83 0.12 -12.27
CA SER A 58 -23.80 0.63 -13.66
C SER A 58 -23.91 -0.45 -14.74
N PHE A 59 -24.02 -1.72 -14.32
CA PHE A 59 -24.11 -2.87 -15.21
C PHE A 59 -25.54 -3.37 -15.46
N ILE A 60 -26.57 -2.65 -14.99
CA ILE A 60 -27.91 -2.72 -15.61
C ILE A 60 -27.91 -1.77 -16.80
N LEU A 61 -27.14 -2.08 -17.85
CA LEU A 61 -27.20 -1.35 -19.11
C LEU A 61 -26.42 -2.16 -20.13
N PHE A 62 -27.14 -3.03 -20.84
CA PHE A 62 -27.09 -3.24 -22.29
C PHE A 62 -28.12 -4.32 -22.63
N SER A 63 -29.40 -3.96 -22.53
CA SER A 63 -30.43 -4.56 -23.38
C SER A 63 -30.85 -3.49 -24.38
N SER A 64 -30.75 -3.86 -25.65
CA SER A 64 -31.07 -3.07 -26.83
C SER A 64 -32.48 -2.48 -26.74
N GLU A 65 -32.59 -1.29 -27.33
CA GLU A 65 -33.78 -0.54 -27.67
C GLU A 65 -35.06 -1.37 -27.84
N ASP A 66 -36.09 -1.02 -27.09
CA ASP A 66 -37.42 -0.91 -27.68
C ASP A 66 -38.18 0.26 -27.03
N GLY A 67 -38.84 1.06 -27.88
CA GLY A 67 -39.34 2.39 -27.54
C GLY A 67 -40.49 2.37 -26.54
N GLY A 68 -40.45 3.28 -25.56
CA GLY A 68 -41.58 3.51 -24.66
C GLY A 68 -41.29 4.58 -23.60
N SER A 69 -41.86 5.76 -23.79
CA SER A 69 -41.79 6.93 -22.92
C SER A 69 -42.47 6.72 -21.54
N SER A 70 -41.75 6.93 -20.43
CA SER A 70 -42.24 7.59 -19.19
C SER A 70 -41.19 7.56 -18.04
N PRO A 71 -41.25 8.50 -17.07
CA PRO A 71 -40.23 8.64 -16.01
C PRO A 71 -40.51 7.75 -14.76
N PRO A 72 -39.57 7.61 -13.81
CA PRO A 72 -39.57 6.51 -12.87
C PRO A 72 -40.32 6.85 -11.57
N SER A 73 -41.16 5.92 -11.13
CA SER A 73 -41.69 5.87 -9.77
C SER A 73 -41.31 4.53 -9.14
N SER A 74 -40.83 4.61 -7.90
CA SER A 74 -40.48 3.52 -7.00
C SER A 74 -41.50 2.37 -6.99
N VAL A 75 -41.10 1.19 -7.45
CA VAL A 75 -41.82 -0.05 -7.13
C VAL A 75 -40.82 -1.18 -6.91
N VAL A 76 -40.81 -1.65 -5.66
CA VAL A 76 -40.32 -2.97 -5.24
C VAL A 76 -41.09 -4.03 -6.04
N VAL A 77 -40.39 -4.83 -6.84
CA VAL A 77 -40.98 -6.03 -7.45
C VAL A 77 -40.19 -7.26 -7.02
N THR A 78 -40.68 -7.87 -5.95
CA THR A 78 -40.62 -9.32 -5.75
C THR A 78 -41.57 -9.98 -6.73
N SER A 79 -41.07 -10.76 -7.68
CA SER A 79 -41.58 -12.09 -8.05
C SER A 79 -41.01 -12.58 -9.38
N ALA A 80 -40.50 -13.81 -9.33
CA ALA A 80 -40.56 -14.88 -10.31
C ALA A 80 -40.41 -14.54 -11.82
N SER A 81 -39.39 -15.15 -12.42
CA SER A 81 -39.09 -15.26 -13.86
C SER A 81 -38.29 -14.13 -14.53
N GLN A 82 -37.10 -13.84 -13.99
CA GLN A 82 -36.02 -13.31 -14.84
C GLN A 82 -35.49 -14.46 -15.74
N PRO A 83 -35.27 -14.23 -17.05
CA PRO A 83 -34.82 -15.28 -17.94
C PRO A 83 -33.41 -15.70 -17.55
N ARG A 84 -33.17 -17.02 -17.38
CA ARG A 84 -31.88 -17.59 -16.97
C ARG A 84 -30.68 -17.09 -17.80
N SER A 85 -30.91 -16.67 -19.04
CA SER A 85 -29.94 -16.05 -19.94
C SER A 85 -29.40 -14.72 -19.43
N GLU A 86 -30.24 -13.87 -18.83
CA GLU A 86 -29.81 -12.61 -18.24
C GLU A 86 -28.90 -12.90 -17.04
N SER A 87 -29.26 -13.81 -16.14
CA SER A 87 -28.41 -14.18 -15.00
C SER A 87 -27.02 -14.68 -15.44
N ILE A 88 -26.95 -15.54 -16.46
CA ILE A 88 -25.67 -16.03 -17.00
C ILE A 88 -24.85 -14.89 -17.62
N ALA A 89 -25.48 -14.00 -18.40
CA ALA A 89 -24.80 -12.86 -18.99
C ALA A 89 -24.21 -11.92 -17.91
N HIS A 90 -24.94 -11.70 -16.80
CA HIS A 90 -24.47 -10.91 -15.66
C HIS A 90 -23.31 -11.58 -14.92
N VAL A 91 -23.35 -12.91 -14.73
CA VAL A 91 -22.22 -13.65 -14.12
C VAL A 91 -21.01 -13.60 -15.04
N LEU A 92 -21.19 -13.80 -16.36
CA LEU A 92 -20.10 -13.74 -17.33
C LEU A 92 -19.48 -12.34 -17.43
N SER A 93 -20.29 -11.27 -17.38
CA SER A 93 -19.80 -9.90 -17.38
C SER A 93 -19.01 -9.60 -16.11
N HIS A 94 -19.46 -10.10 -14.95
CA HIS A 94 -18.75 -9.98 -13.69
C HIS A 94 -17.42 -10.73 -13.71
N ILE A 95 -17.38 -11.98 -14.17
CA ILE A 95 -16.15 -12.76 -14.31
C ILE A 95 -15.16 -12.03 -15.24
N LYS A 96 -15.62 -11.54 -16.39
CA LYS A 96 -14.79 -10.77 -17.32
C LYS A 96 -14.24 -9.50 -16.65
N LEU A 97 -15.03 -8.81 -15.84
CA LEU A 97 -14.59 -7.64 -15.09
C LEU A 97 -13.49 -7.99 -14.08
N LEU A 98 -13.67 -9.04 -13.28
CA LEU A 98 -12.69 -9.52 -12.30
C LEU A 98 -11.38 -9.90 -12.99
N LEU A 99 -11.45 -10.63 -14.10
CA LEU A 99 -10.28 -11.04 -14.88
C LEU A 99 -9.54 -9.84 -15.48
N ARG A 100 -10.26 -8.87 -16.09
CA ARG A 100 -9.67 -7.65 -16.64
C ARG A 100 -8.98 -6.82 -15.55
N ARG A 101 -9.63 -6.65 -14.39
CA ARG A 101 -9.08 -5.89 -13.27
C ARG A 101 -7.87 -6.60 -12.66
N ARG A 102 -7.90 -7.93 -12.55
CA ARG A 102 -6.74 -8.73 -12.12
C ARG A 102 -5.58 -8.60 -13.09
N ALA A 103 -5.83 -8.70 -14.40
CA ALA A 103 -4.79 -8.54 -15.42
C ALA A 103 -4.13 -7.15 -15.33
N ALA A 104 -4.93 -6.09 -15.17
CA ALA A 104 -4.42 -4.74 -14.95
C ALA A 104 -3.61 -4.62 -13.65
N ALA A 105 -4.05 -5.28 -12.57
CA ALA A 105 -3.34 -5.29 -11.29
C ALA A 105 -1.97 -5.98 -11.36
N LEU A 106 -1.89 -7.09 -12.09
CA LEU A 106 -0.65 -7.83 -12.33
C LEU A 106 0.29 -7.05 -13.24
N ALA A 107 -0.21 -6.50 -14.35
CA ALA A 107 0.59 -5.63 -15.22
C ALA A 107 1.16 -4.42 -14.47
N ALA A 108 0.39 -3.82 -13.55
CA ALA A 108 0.88 -2.75 -12.69
C ALA A 108 1.95 -3.22 -11.69
N LEU A 109 1.83 -4.45 -11.16
CA LEU A 109 2.82 -5.05 -10.27
C LEU A 109 4.14 -5.28 -11.01
N ASP A 110 4.08 -5.88 -12.20
CA ASP A 110 5.24 -6.16 -13.05
C ASP A 110 5.91 -4.87 -13.51
N ALA A 111 5.13 -3.81 -13.76
CA ALA A 111 5.63 -2.47 -14.10
C ALA A 111 6.18 -1.67 -12.89
N GLY A 112 6.18 -2.23 -11.68
CA GLY A 112 6.66 -1.56 -10.46
C GLY A 112 5.73 -0.48 -9.91
N LEU A 113 4.51 -0.35 -10.43
CA LEU A 113 3.49 0.61 -9.98
C LEU A 113 2.66 0.02 -8.84
N TYR A 114 3.31 -0.18 -7.69
CA TYR A 114 2.72 -0.92 -6.57
C TYR A 114 1.44 -0.29 -6.01
N THR A 115 1.34 1.04 -5.97
CA THR A 115 0.15 1.74 -5.46
C THR A 115 -1.09 1.52 -6.33
N GLU A 116 -0.94 1.52 -7.67
CA GLU A 116 -2.04 1.19 -8.58
C GLU A 116 -2.41 -0.28 -8.52
N SER A 117 -1.42 -1.17 -8.42
CA SER A 117 -1.66 -2.60 -8.22
C SER A 117 -2.49 -2.86 -6.95
N ILE A 118 -2.09 -2.26 -5.81
CA ILE A 118 -2.82 -2.33 -4.54
C ILE A 118 -4.26 -1.81 -4.69
N ARG A 119 -4.46 -0.73 -5.46
CA ARG A 119 -5.78 -0.15 -5.71
C ARG A 119 -6.66 -1.12 -6.49
N HIS A 120 -6.14 -1.72 -7.57
CA HIS A 120 -6.90 -2.69 -8.37
C HIS A 120 -7.30 -3.91 -7.56
N PHE A 121 -6.36 -4.47 -6.79
CA PHE A 121 -6.67 -5.62 -5.92
C PHE A 121 -7.65 -5.24 -4.81
N SER A 122 -7.50 -4.08 -4.17
CA SER A 122 -8.46 -3.63 -3.16
C SER A 122 -9.86 -3.50 -3.74
N LYS A 123 -10.01 -2.98 -4.96
CA LYS A 123 -11.32 -2.92 -5.63
C LYS A 123 -11.90 -4.28 -6.03
N ILE A 124 -11.07 -5.31 -6.20
CA ILE A 124 -11.56 -6.69 -6.39
C ILE A 124 -12.08 -7.21 -5.04
N LEU A 125 -11.30 -6.99 -3.98
CA LEU A 125 -11.56 -7.51 -2.64
C LEU A 125 -12.70 -6.78 -1.92
N ASP A 126 -12.92 -5.51 -2.23
CA ASP A 126 -14.00 -4.67 -1.69
C ASP A 126 -15.28 -4.70 -2.55
N SER A 127 -15.31 -5.51 -3.61
CA SER A 127 -16.50 -5.77 -4.42
C SER A 127 -17.63 -6.34 -3.56
N ARG A 128 -18.86 -5.88 -3.78
CA ARG A 128 -20.06 -6.42 -3.09
C ARG A 128 -20.45 -7.81 -3.61
N ARG A 129 -20.13 -8.08 -4.88
CA ARG A 129 -20.36 -9.38 -5.49
C ARG A 129 -19.25 -10.33 -5.06
N GLY A 130 -19.66 -11.53 -4.67
CA GLY A 130 -18.74 -12.56 -4.20
C GLY A 130 -17.83 -13.05 -5.32
N ALA A 131 -16.72 -13.67 -4.93
CA ALA A 131 -15.83 -14.34 -5.86
C ALA A 131 -15.34 -15.67 -5.27
N PRO A 132 -14.89 -16.61 -6.12
CA PRO A 132 -14.40 -17.89 -5.65
C PRO A 132 -13.24 -17.75 -4.66
N GLN A 133 -13.25 -18.56 -3.60
CA GLN A 133 -12.24 -18.55 -2.53
C GLN A 133 -10.79 -18.61 -3.07
N GLY A 134 -10.51 -19.53 -3.98
CA GLY A 134 -9.18 -19.68 -4.57
C GLY A 134 -8.73 -18.45 -5.38
N PHE A 135 -9.66 -17.76 -6.03
CA PHE A 135 -9.39 -16.52 -6.75
C PHE A 135 -9.04 -15.37 -5.79
N LEU A 136 -9.80 -15.25 -4.69
CA LEU A 136 -9.56 -14.23 -3.68
C LEU A 136 -8.25 -14.46 -2.92
N ALA A 137 -7.92 -15.71 -2.58
CA ALA A 137 -6.64 -16.07 -1.98
C ALA A 137 -5.45 -15.61 -2.86
N GLN A 138 -5.54 -15.82 -4.18
CA GLN A 138 -4.54 -15.31 -5.12
C GLN A 138 -4.51 -13.78 -5.18
N CYS A 139 -5.67 -13.11 -5.12
CA CYS A 139 -5.72 -11.65 -5.09
C CYS A 139 -5.09 -11.06 -3.82
N PHE A 140 -5.33 -11.66 -2.65
CA PHE A 140 -4.66 -11.30 -1.41
C PHE A 140 -3.15 -11.52 -1.51
N MET A 141 -2.71 -12.64 -2.07
CA MET A 141 -1.29 -12.93 -2.29
C MET A 141 -0.60 -11.86 -3.14
N HIS A 142 -1.16 -11.54 -4.31
CA HIS A 142 -0.57 -10.54 -5.19
C HIS A 142 -0.60 -9.14 -4.56
N ARG A 143 -1.67 -8.80 -3.82
CA ARG A 143 -1.72 -7.54 -3.06
C ARG A 143 -0.66 -7.50 -1.95
N ALA A 144 -0.42 -8.62 -1.26
CA ALA A 144 0.68 -8.75 -0.30
C ALA A 144 2.03 -8.49 -0.98
N SER A 145 2.27 -9.10 -2.14
CA SER A 145 3.50 -8.84 -2.91
C SER A 145 3.65 -7.36 -3.29
N ALA A 146 2.56 -6.69 -3.69
CA ALA A 146 2.60 -5.26 -3.98
C ALA A 146 2.86 -4.41 -2.72
N TYR A 147 2.26 -4.77 -1.56
CA TYR A 147 2.54 -4.11 -0.29
C TYR A 147 3.98 -4.28 0.17
N ARG A 148 4.54 -5.49 0.04
CA ARG A 148 5.95 -5.78 0.31
C ARG A 148 6.86 -4.88 -0.51
N SER A 149 6.64 -4.81 -1.82
CA SER A 149 7.46 -3.96 -2.71
C SER A 149 7.26 -2.46 -2.46
N ALA A 150 6.11 -2.06 -1.94
CA ALA A 150 5.85 -0.69 -1.47
C ALA A 150 6.44 -0.38 -0.07
N GLY A 151 7.09 -1.34 0.59
CA GLY A 151 7.65 -1.18 1.94
C GLY A 151 6.61 -1.22 3.07
N ARG A 152 5.36 -1.60 2.78
CA ARG A 152 4.25 -1.65 3.75
C ARG A 152 4.17 -3.05 4.37
N ILE A 153 5.09 -3.35 5.30
CA ILE A 153 5.33 -4.70 5.82
C ILE A 153 4.12 -5.25 6.61
N ALA A 154 3.58 -4.50 7.57
CA ALA A 154 2.45 -4.96 8.39
C ALA A 154 1.22 -5.37 7.56
N GLU A 155 0.90 -4.60 6.52
CA GLU A 155 -0.23 -4.90 5.64
C GLU A 155 0.04 -6.08 4.72
N SER A 156 1.29 -6.23 4.26
CA SER A 156 1.71 -7.42 3.53
C SER A 156 1.57 -8.69 4.38
N ILE A 157 1.93 -8.64 5.67
CA ILE A 157 1.73 -9.76 6.61
C ILE A 157 0.24 -10.03 6.79
N ALA A 158 -0.58 -9.00 6.93
CA ALA A 158 -2.03 -9.16 7.08
C ALA A 158 -2.69 -9.84 5.87
N ASP A 159 -2.28 -9.52 4.64
CA ASP A 159 -2.80 -10.19 3.44
C ASP A 159 -2.25 -11.62 3.29
N CYS A 160 -1.01 -11.89 3.73
CA CYS A 160 -0.51 -13.28 3.84
C CYS A 160 -1.35 -14.09 4.83
N ASN A 161 -1.70 -13.50 5.98
CA ASN A 161 -2.56 -14.14 6.98
C ASN A 161 -3.94 -14.50 6.43
N LYS A 162 -4.56 -13.59 5.67
CA LYS A 162 -5.84 -13.86 4.99
C LYS A 162 -5.69 -14.95 3.94
N THR A 163 -4.59 -14.95 3.19
CA THR A 163 -4.31 -16.00 2.21
C THR A 163 -4.19 -17.37 2.87
N LEU A 164 -3.49 -17.47 4.00
CA LEU A 164 -3.34 -18.73 4.76
C LEU A 164 -4.60 -19.15 5.51
N ALA A 165 -5.45 -18.19 5.88
CA ALA A 165 -6.80 -18.50 6.36
C ALA A 165 -7.67 -19.11 5.26
N LEU A 166 -7.48 -18.73 3.99
CA LEU A 166 -8.23 -19.33 2.88
C LEU A 166 -7.58 -20.59 2.31
N ASP A 167 -6.27 -20.65 2.30
CA ASP A 167 -5.48 -21.75 1.76
C ASP A 167 -4.26 -21.98 2.66
N PRO A 168 -4.38 -22.83 3.69
CA PRO A 168 -3.28 -23.17 4.58
C PRO A 168 -2.07 -23.77 3.85
N SER A 169 -2.31 -24.41 2.71
CA SER A 169 -1.30 -25.09 1.91
C SER A 169 -0.58 -24.17 0.93
N CYS A 170 -0.84 -22.86 0.98
CA CYS A 170 -0.25 -21.88 0.08
C CYS A 170 1.26 -21.70 0.37
N LEU A 171 2.10 -22.43 -0.36
CA LEU A 171 3.57 -22.37 -0.25
C LEU A 171 4.10 -20.93 -0.36
N GLN A 172 3.61 -20.19 -1.36
CA GLN A 172 4.03 -18.80 -1.60
C GLN A 172 3.73 -17.92 -0.39
N ALA A 173 2.62 -18.15 0.34
CA ALA A 173 2.20 -17.30 1.45
C ALA A 173 3.11 -17.47 2.65
N LEU A 174 3.49 -18.72 2.94
CA LEU A 174 4.45 -19.05 3.98
C LEU A 174 5.83 -18.49 3.65
N GLU A 175 6.30 -18.64 2.40
CA GLU A 175 7.59 -18.09 1.97
C GLU A 175 7.61 -16.56 2.08
N THR A 176 6.56 -15.87 1.62
CA THR A 176 6.48 -14.42 1.71
C THR A 176 6.36 -13.93 3.15
N ARG A 177 5.54 -14.59 3.98
CA ARG A 177 5.34 -14.19 5.38
C ARG A 177 6.61 -14.43 6.20
N ALA A 178 7.28 -15.57 6.03
CA ALA A 178 8.57 -15.85 6.66
C ALA A 178 9.62 -14.79 6.29
N ALA A 179 9.74 -14.43 5.00
CA ALA A 179 10.69 -13.40 4.57
C ALA A 179 10.38 -12.01 5.17
N LEU A 180 9.10 -11.65 5.30
CA LEU A 180 8.69 -10.40 5.94
C LEU A 180 8.99 -10.40 7.44
N LEU A 181 8.69 -11.49 8.14
CA LEU A 181 8.96 -11.65 9.56
C LEU A 181 10.47 -11.64 9.84
N GLU A 182 11.27 -12.25 8.99
CA GLU A 182 12.73 -12.19 9.05
C GLU A 182 13.24 -10.75 8.86
N SER A 183 12.68 -9.98 7.92
CA SER A 183 13.05 -8.57 7.71
C SER A 183 12.75 -7.69 8.93
N VAL A 184 11.70 -8.03 9.68
CA VAL A 184 11.31 -7.39 10.95
C VAL A 184 12.05 -7.99 12.15
N ARG A 185 12.90 -9.01 11.94
CA ARG A 185 13.61 -9.76 12.99
C ARG A 185 12.69 -10.50 13.98
N CYS A 186 11.47 -10.81 13.56
CA CYS A 186 10.58 -11.75 14.23
C CYS A 186 10.98 -13.19 13.88
N PHE A 187 12.16 -13.61 14.32
CA PHE A 187 12.70 -14.93 14.05
C PHE A 187 11.84 -16.11 14.51
N PRO A 188 11.17 -16.12 15.70
CA PRO A 188 10.38 -17.28 16.12
C PRO A 188 9.19 -17.53 15.18
N ASP A 189 8.46 -16.48 14.82
CA ASP A 189 7.31 -16.58 13.92
C ASP A 189 7.76 -16.96 12.50
N SER A 190 8.88 -16.38 12.03
CA SER A 190 9.48 -16.78 10.74
C SER A 190 9.90 -18.24 10.73
N LEU A 191 10.47 -18.75 11.83
CA LEU A 191 10.89 -20.14 11.93
C LEU A 191 9.68 -21.07 11.86
N HIS A 192 8.59 -20.73 12.54
CA HIS A 192 7.35 -21.50 12.48
C HIS A 192 6.82 -21.64 11.04
N ASP A 193 6.82 -20.55 10.27
CA ASP A 193 6.41 -20.58 8.86
C ASP A 193 7.31 -21.45 7.99
N LEU A 194 8.63 -21.39 8.19
CA LEU A 194 9.58 -22.22 7.45
C LEU A 194 9.49 -23.70 7.83
N GLU A 195 9.22 -24.02 9.10
CA GLU A 195 8.97 -25.40 9.54
C GLU A 195 7.67 -25.94 8.94
N HIS A 196 6.62 -25.13 8.88
CA HIS A 196 5.38 -25.50 8.20
C HIS A 196 5.60 -25.71 6.69
N LEU A 197 6.35 -24.83 6.03
CA LEU A 197 6.75 -24.99 4.63
C LEU A 197 7.53 -26.30 4.41
N LYS A 198 8.43 -26.65 5.34
CA LYS A 198 9.20 -27.91 5.29
C LYS A 198 8.29 -29.12 5.37
N LEU A 199 7.28 -29.08 6.24
CA LEU A 199 6.27 -30.14 6.35
C LEU A 199 5.49 -30.30 5.05
N LEU A 200 5.07 -29.19 4.41
CA LEU A 200 4.37 -29.23 3.12
C LEU A 200 5.26 -29.76 2.00
N TYR A 201 6.54 -29.39 1.93
CA TYR A 201 7.45 -29.97 0.94
C TYR A 201 7.64 -31.48 1.16
N ASN A 202 7.75 -31.91 2.41
CA ASN A 202 7.85 -33.33 2.73
C ASN A 202 6.56 -34.10 2.38
N SER A 203 5.38 -33.53 2.61
CA SER A 203 4.12 -34.17 2.19
C SER A 203 4.02 -34.27 0.67
N ILE A 204 4.41 -33.22 -0.07
CA ILE A 204 4.45 -33.26 -1.54
C ILE A 204 5.38 -34.36 -2.06
N LEU A 205 6.55 -34.54 -1.43
CA LEU A 205 7.50 -35.58 -1.83
C LEU A 205 6.95 -36.99 -1.57
N ARG A 206 6.22 -37.18 -0.46
CA ARG A 206 5.58 -38.45 -0.11
C ARG A 206 4.42 -38.78 -1.06
N ASP A 207 3.52 -37.82 -1.26
CA ASP A 207 2.26 -38.04 -1.98
C ASP A 207 2.43 -37.92 -3.51
N ARG A 208 3.55 -37.34 -3.97
CA ARG A 208 3.84 -36.99 -5.37
C ARG A 208 2.74 -36.11 -6.00
N LYS A 209 1.97 -35.41 -5.18
CA LYS A 209 0.88 -34.51 -5.56
C LYS A 209 1.07 -33.15 -4.91
N LEU A 210 0.73 -32.09 -5.65
CA LEU A 210 0.75 -30.73 -5.11
C LEU A 210 -0.58 -30.43 -4.40
N PRO A 211 -0.57 -29.69 -3.26
CA PRO A 211 -1.78 -29.39 -2.51
C PRO A 211 -2.80 -28.59 -3.31
N GLY A 212 -4.05 -29.06 -3.29
CA GLY A 212 -5.17 -28.43 -3.98
C GLY A 212 -5.51 -29.08 -5.32
N PRO A 213 -6.50 -28.50 -6.03
CA PRO A 213 -6.99 -29.07 -7.27
C PRO A 213 -5.89 -29.15 -8.36
N VAL A 214 -5.97 -30.15 -9.23
CA VAL A 214 -4.97 -30.44 -10.30
C VAL A 214 -4.74 -29.25 -11.25
N TRP A 215 -5.75 -28.41 -11.42
CA TRP A 215 -5.75 -27.22 -12.28
C TRP A 215 -5.21 -25.96 -11.59
N LYS A 216 -4.91 -26.04 -10.29
CA LYS A 216 -4.25 -24.96 -9.54
C LYS A 216 -2.81 -24.85 -10.05
N GLN A 217 -2.47 -23.70 -10.63
CA GLN A 217 -1.09 -23.42 -11.01
C GLN A 217 -0.27 -23.18 -9.75
N HIS A 218 0.63 -24.12 -9.42
CA HIS A 218 1.64 -23.89 -8.40
C HIS A 218 2.86 -23.23 -9.03
N ASN A 219 3.40 -22.21 -8.35
CA ASN A 219 4.62 -21.53 -8.78
C ASN A 219 5.89 -22.39 -8.63
N VAL A 220 5.77 -23.65 -8.19
CA VAL A 220 6.88 -24.56 -7.90
C VAL A 220 6.74 -25.82 -8.74
N ARG A 221 7.78 -26.15 -9.52
CA ARG A 221 7.86 -27.43 -10.21
C ARG A 221 8.33 -28.52 -9.24
N TYR A 222 7.75 -29.72 -9.35
CA TYR A 222 8.10 -30.84 -8.46
C TYR A 222 9.61 -31.12 -8.42
N ARG A 223 10.29 -31.01 -9.57
CA ARG A 223 11.75 -31.23 -9.69
C ARG A 223 12.60 -30.28 -8.83
N GLU A 224 12.08 -29.09 -8.52
CA GLU A 224 12.80 -28.08 -7.74
C GLU A 224 12.66 -28.29 -6.23
N ILE A 225 11.70 -29.12 -5.79
CA ILE A 225 11.35 -29.28 -4.38
C ILE A 225 12.52 -29.78 -3.53
N PRO A 226 13.30 -30.82 -3.93
CA PRO A 226 14.45 -31.26 -3.14
C PRO A 226 15.51 -30.16 -2.96
N GLY A 227 15.75 -29.35 -4.00
CA GLY A 227 16.67 -28.21 -3.93
C GLY A 227 16.17 -27.13 -2.96
N LYS A 228 14.88 -26.77 -3.07
CA LYS A 228 14.24 -25.82 -2.14
C LYS A 228 14.25 -26.33 -0.70
N LEU A 229 14.06 -27.63 -0.49
CA LEU A 229 14.12 -28.26 0.83
C LEU A 229 15.51 -28.13 1.47
N CYS A 230 16.58 -28.28 0.69
CA CYS A 230 17.96 -28.09 1.17
C CYS A 230 18.25 -26.62 1.57
N VAL A 231 17.83 -25.66 0.74
CA VAL A 231 17.93 -24.23 1.07
C VAL A 231 17.09 -23.91 2.31
N LEU A 232 15.93 -24.54 2.45
CA LEU A 232 15.04 -24.36 3.59
C LEU A 232 15.64 -24.92 4.88
N THR A 233 16.23 -26.11 4.87
CA THR A 233 16.83 -26.72 6.06
C THR A 233 18.02 -25.92 6.57
N THR A 234 18.88 -25.44 5.67
CA THR A 234 20.00 -24.56 6.03
C THR A 234 19.50 -23.25 6.63
N LYS A 235 18.47 -22.63 6.04
CA LYS A 235 17.85 -21.41 6.57
C LYS A 235 17.22 -21.62 7.96
N ILE A 236 16.53 -22.74 8.18
CA ILE A 236 15.98 -23.09 9.50
C ILE A 236 17.10 -23.24 10.54
N GLN A 237 18.20 -23.89 10.20
CA GLN A 237 19.35 -24.03 11.11
C GLN A 237 19.96 -22.66 11.46
N GLN A 238 20.14 -21.78 10.48
CA GLN A 238 20.64 -20.42 10.71
C GLN A 238 19.73 -19.62 11.64
N LEU A 239 18.40 -19.70 11.46
CA LEU A 239 17.45 -19.02 12.35
C LEU A 239 17.45 -19.62 13.75
N LYS A 240 17.57 -20.94 13.89
CA LYS A 240 17.72 -21.60 15.21
C LYS A 240 18.98 -21.13 15.94
N GLN A 241 20.10 -20.96 15.23
CA GLN A 241 21.33 -20.41 15.81
C GLN A 241 21.14 -18.96 16.27
N LYS A 242 20.52 -18.09 15.46
CA LYS A 242 20.21 -16.70 15.86
C LYS A 242 19.33 -16.63 17.12
N ILE A 243 18.34 -17.51 17.20
CA ILE A 243 17.46 -17.63 18.37
C ILE A 243 18.26 -18.10 19.60
N ALA A 244 19.14 -19.10 19.44
CA ALA A 244 20.01 -19.58 20.51
C ALA A 244 21.00 -18.50 21.00
N ASN A 245 21.42 -17.59 20.11
CA ASN A 245 22.25 -16.43 20.46
C ASN A 245 21.50 -15.33 21.24
N GLY A 246 20.20 -15.51 21.51
CA GLY A 246 19.39 -14.58 22.33
C GLY A 246 18.69 -13.46 21.54
N GLU A 247 18.64 -13.52 20.21
CA GLU A 247 18.04 -12.45 19.38
C GLU A 247 16.49 -12.41 19.41
N ILE A 248 15.84 -13.20 20.27
CA ILE A 248 14.38 -13.39 20.36
C ILE A 248 13.63 -12.07 20.61
N GLY A 249 14.25 -11.12 21.33
CA GLY A 249 13.63 -9.84 21.70
C GLY A 249 13.89 -8.67 20.74
N ASN A 250 14.77 -8.83 19.75
CA ASN A 250 15.29 -7.72 18.93
C ASN A 250 14.47 -7.48 17.65
N VAL A 251 13.16 -7.28 17.83
CA VAL A 251 12.22 -7.01 16.74
C VAL A 251 12.35 -5.56 16.26
N ASP A 252 12.51 -5.34 14.95
CA ASP A 252 12.53 -4.00 14.35
C ASP A 252 11.10 -3.47 14.15
N TYR A 253 10.55 -2.91 15.22
CA TYR A 253 9.20 -2.33 15.20
C TYR A 253 9.08 -1.09 14.29
N TYR A 254 10.18 -0.40 13.99
CA TYR A 254 10.17 0.72 13.04
C TYR A 254 9.90 0.22 11.63
N ALA A 255 10.60 -0.86 11.21
CA ALA A 255 10.36 -1.51 9.93
C ALA A 255 8.94 -2.06 9.82
N LEU A 256 8.43 -2.72 10.87
CA LEU A 256 7.06 -3.23 10.91
C LEU A 256 6.03 -2.12 10.65
N MET A 257 6.14 -1.01 11.37
CA MET A 257 5.18 0.11 11.27
C MET A 257 5.41 0.98 10.03
N GLY A 258 6.53 0.80 9.32
CA GLY A 258 6.90 1.61 8.16
C GLY A 258 7.31 3.04 8.54
N ILE A 259 7.94 3.21 9.71
CA ILE A 259 8.31 4.52 10.26
C ILE A 259 9.85 4.64 10.28
N ARG A 260 10.37 5.86 10.12
CA ARG A 260 11.81 6.14 10.28
C ARG A 260 12.25 6.02 11.74
N ARG A 261 13.54 5.73 11.99
CA ARG A 261 14.09 5.59 13.34
C ARG A 261 14.07 6.89 14.16
N ASP A 262 14.16 8.03 13.49
CA ASP A 262 14.12 9.36 14.12
C ASP A 262 12.72 10.00 14.08
N CYS A 263 11.68 9.20 14.29
CA CYS A 263 10.31 9.69 14.18
C CYS A 263 9.90 10.55 15.37
N SER A 264 9.02 11.52 15.11
CA SER A 264 8.34 12.26 16.17
C SER A 264 7.24 11.40 16.78
N ARG A 265 6.89 11.66 18.05
CA ARG A 265 5.76 11.01 18.71
C ARG A 265 4.45 11.15 17.91
N SER A 266 4.23 12.31 17.28
CA SER A 266 3.06 12.54 16.43
C SER A 266 3.00 11.66 15.18
N GLU A 267 4.15 11.32 14.59
CA GLU A 267 4.21 10.43 13.43
C GLU A 267 3.93 8.99 13.85
N LEU A 268 4.46 8.57 15.01
CA LEU A 268 4.17 7.28 15.61
C LEU A 268 2.69 7.11 15.92
N ASP A 269 2.08 8.08 16.59
CA ASP A 269 0.66 8.02 16.99
C ASP A 269 -0.26 7.92 15.77
N ARG A 270 0.03 8.68 14.70
CA ARG A 270 -0.71 8.61 13.43
C ARG A 270 -0.57 7.25 12.76
N ALA A 271 0.64 6.72 12.65
CA ALA A 271 0.88 5.41 12.04
C ALA A 271 0.22 4.28 12.84
N TYR A 272 0.34 4.30 14.17
CA TYR A 272 -0.29 3.35 15.07
C TYR A 272 -1.82 3.40 14.96
N LEU A 273 -2.42 4.60 14.95
CA LEU A 273 -3.87 4.76 14.78
C LEU A 273 -4.34 4.15 13.45
N LEU A 274 -3.65 4.43 12.34
CA LEU A 274 -3.99 3.86 11.04
C LEU A 274 -3.88 2.33 11.02
N LEU A 275 -2.81 1.77 11.59
CA LEU A 275 -2.61 0.32 11.64
C LEU A 275 -3.66 -0.36 12.53
N ASN A 276 -3.99 0.23 13.69
CA ASN A 276 -5.03 -0.30 14.56
C ASN A 276 -6.38 -0.30 13.85
N LEU A 277 -6.78 0.82 13.24
CA LEU A 277 -8.05 0.90 12.52
C LEU A 277 -8.15 -0.15 11.41
N LYS A 278 -7.05 -0.47 10.73
CA LYS A 278 -7.02 -1.48 9.66
C LYS A 278 -7.01 -2.91 10.18
N HIS A 279 -6.25 -3.19 11.23
CA HIS A 279 -5.95 -4.54 11.70
C HIS A 279 -6.69 -4.92 12.99
N LYS A 280 -7.76 -4.19 13.34
CA LYS A 280 -8.67 -4.57 14.42
C LYS A 280 -9.15 -6.02 14.25
N PRO A 281 -9.09 -6.86 15.30
CA PRO A 281 -9.47 -8.26 15.19
C PRO A 281 -10.95 -8.45 14.82
N GLU A 282 -11.83 -7.50 15.15
CA GLU A 282 -13.24 -7.56 14.77
C GLU A 282 -13.43 -7.45 13.26
N ARG A 283 -12.55 -6.70 12.57
CA ARG A 283 -12.58 -6.55 11.10
C ARG A 283 -11.98 -7.74 10.37
N SER A 284 -11.33 -8.66 11.08
CA SER A 284 -10.70 -9.84 10.50
C SER A 284 -11.70 -10.72 9.77
N MET A 285 -12.98 -10.77 10.18
CA MET A 285 -13.99 -11.60 9.53
C MET A 285 -14.70 -10.93 8.37
N SER A 286 -14.59 -9.60 8.22
CA SER A 286 -15.38 -8.84 7.23
C SER A 286 -15.13 -9.25 5.77
N PHE A 287 -14.04 -9.97 5.49
CA PHE A 287 -13.77 -10.47 4.15
C PHE A 287 -14.48 -11.79 3.84
N ILE A 288 -15.09 -12.41 4.85
CA ILE A 288 -15.69 -13.73 4.79
C ILE A 288 -17.10 -13.71 4.21
N ASP A 289 -17.87 -12.66 4.51
CA ASP A 289 -19.21 -12.43 3.94
C ASP A 289 -19.20 -12.18 2.42
N ARG A 290 -18.01 -12.06 1.82
CA ARG A 290 -17.77 -11.76 0.39
C ARG A 290 -17.43 -12.99 -0.44
N PHE A 291 -17.56 -14.19 0.14
CA PHE A 291 -17.26 -15.44 -0.55
C PHE A 291 -18.51 -16.06 -1.17
N GLU A 292 -18.38 -16.53 -2.41
CA GLU A 292 -19.25 -17.59 -2.90
C GLU A 292 -18.67 -18.90 -2.34
N LEU A 293 -19.10 -19.31 -1.15
CA LEU A 293 -18.70 -20.58 -0.54
C LEU A 293 -19.62 -21.70 -1.01
N THR A 294 -19.04 -22.89 -1.14
CA THR A 294 -19.77 -24.15 -1.08
C THR A 294 -20.38 -24.30 0.33
N ASP A 295 -21.53 -24.98 0.43
CA ASP A 295 -22.44 -25.00 1.60
C ASP A 295 -21.87 -25.64 2.92
N ASP A 296 -20.54 -25.67 3.09
CA ASP A 296 -19.84 -26.32 4.20
C ASP A 296 -19.54 -25.33 5.35
N GLU A 297 -20.52 -25.13 6.24
CA GLU A 297 -20.42 -24.22 7.40
C GLU A 297 -19.23 -24.51 8.34
N GLU A 298 -18.80 -25.77 8.47
CA GLU A 298 -17.67 -26.16 9.32
C GLU A 298 -16.33 -25.65 8.76
N GLU A 299 -16.15 -25.69 7.44
CA GLU A 299 -14.96 -25.13 6.81
C GLU A 299 -14.92 -23.61 7.01
N LEU A 300 -16.08 -22.96 6.91
CA LEU A 300 -16.22 -21.53 7.11
C LEU A 300 -15.81 -21.08 8.51
N ASP A 301 -16.26 -21.78 9.54
CA ASP A 301 -15.90 -21.45 10.93
C ASP A 301 -14.40 -21.69 11.19
N SER A 302 -13.83 -22.75 10.62
CA SER A 302 -12.39 -22.98 10.70
C SER A 302 -11.57 -21.86 10.03
N VAL A 303 -12.08 -21.28 8.92
CA VAL A 303 -11.46 -20.14 8.23
C VAL A 303 -11.56 -18.88 9.09
N LYS A 304 -12.73 -18.62 9.69
CA LYS A 304 -12.95 -17.49 10.61
C LYS A 304 -11.97 -17.55 11.77
N ASP A 305 -11.81 -18.70 12.40
CA ASP A 305 -10.93 -18.86 13.56
C ASP A 305 -9.45 -18.70 13.21
N ARG A 306 -9.00 -19.27 12.08
CA ARG A 306 -7.65 -19.06 11.56
C ARG A 306 -7.38 -17.59 11.23
N ALA A 307 -8.35 -16.89 10.64
CA ALA A 307 -8.26 -15.46 10.36
C ALA A 307 -8.20 -14.62 11.65
N ARG A 308 -9.05 -14.91 12.64
CA ARG A 308 -9.06 -14.23 13.95
C ARG A 308 -7.73 -14.42 14.68
N MET A 309 -7.24 -15.65 14.79
CA MET A 309 -6.00 -15.95 15.50
C MET A 309 -4.79 -15.26 14.85
N SER A 310 -4.65 -15.37 13.53
CA SER A 310 -3.52 -14.76 12.82
C SER A 310 -3.54 -13.22 12.84
N THR A 311 -4.73 -12.61 12.79
CA THR A 311 -4.87 -11.16 12.94
C THR A 311 -4.61 -10.69 14.36
N LEU A 312 -5.05 -11.44 15.38
CA LEU A 312 -4.74 -11.15 16.78
C LEU A 312 -3.25 -11.16 17.07
N LEU A 313 -2.49 -12.10 16.50
CA LEU A 313 -1.04 -12.15 16.64
C LEU A 313 -0.37 -10.89 16.06
N LEU A 314 -0.74 -10.51 14.84
CA LEU A 314 -0.24 -9.28 14.22
C LEU A 314 -0.62 -8.03 15.02
N TYR A 315 -1.86 -7.96 15.50
CA TYR A 315 -2.35 -6.84 16.28
C TYR A 315 -1.57 -6.68 17.59
N ARG A 316 -1.34 -7.77 18.35
CA ARG A 316 -0.51 -7.75 19.57
C ARG A 316 0.93 -7.34 19.28
N LEU A 317 1.48 -7.79 18.16
CA LEU A 317 2.83 -7.45 17.73
C LEU A 317 2.95 -5.94 17.42
N ILE A 318 1.95 -5.34 16.78
CA ILE A 318 1.85 -3.89 16.56
C ILE A 318 1.72 -3.14 17.89
N GLN A 319 0.87 -3.59 18.81
CA GLN A 319 0.70 -2.96 20.12
C GLN A 319 2.00 -2.97 20.95
N LYS A 320 2.70 -4.11 20.97
CA LYS A 320 4.00 -4.24 21.61
C LYS A 320 5.03 -3.32 20.94
N GLY A 321 4.99 -3.20 19.61
CA GLY A 321 5.86 -2.30 18.89
C GLY A 321 5.63 -0.83 19.21
N TYR A 322 4.37 -0.43 19.33
CA TYR A 322 4.02 0.92 19.75
C TYR A 322 4.61 1.24 21.13
N SER A 323 4.36 0.40 22.15
CA SER A 323 4.85 0.68 23.51
C SER A 323 6.38 0.76 23.61
N VAL A 324 7.10 -0.12 22.91
CA VAL A 324 8.57 -0.11 22.85
C VAL A 324 9.11 1.11 22.11
N VAL A 325 8.51 1.50 20.98
CA VAL A 325 8.96 2.70 20.26
C VAL A 325 8.64 3.97 21.05
N THR A 326 7.51 4.01 21.75
CA THR A 326 7.16 5.17 22.60
C THR A 326 8.18 5.36 23.73
N SER A 327 8.61 4.27 24.38
CA SER A 327 9.62 4.35 25.45
C SER A 327 10.99 4.76 24.92
N ASN A 328 11.38 4.29 23.73
CA ASN A 328 12.61 4.68 23.05
C ASN A 328 12.63 6.18 22.72
N ILE A 329 11.55 6.72 22.13
CA ILE A 329 11.43 8.16 21.83
C ILE A 329 11.52 8.97 23.12
N ALA A 330 10.82 8.56 24.18
CA ALA A 330 10.86 9.25 25.47
C ALA A 330 12.27 9.25 26.10
N ALA A 331 13.05 8.16 25.94
CA ALA A 331 14.44 8.10 26.40
C ALA A 331 15.34 9.05 25.61
N VAL A 332 15.19 9.09 24.28
CA VAL A 332 15.96 10.00 23.40
C VAL A 332 15.62 11.46 23.69
N GLU A 333 14.34 11.80 23.92
CA GLU A 333 13.92 13.16 24.29
C GLU A 333 14.52 13.59 25.64
N LYS A 334 14.57 12.68 26.63
CA LYS A 334 15.22 12.96 27.92
C LYS A 334 16.72 13.22 27.77
N GLN A 335 17.41 12.41 26.96
CA GLN A 335 18.83 12.61 26.68
C GLN A 335 19.09 13.95 25.97
N ARG A 336 18.29 14.31 24.97
CA ARG A 336 18.39 15.61 24.28
C ARG A 336 18.18 16.78 25.24
N LYS A 337 17.21 16.69 26.16
CA LYS A 337 16.98 17.71 27.19
C LYS A 337 18.14 17.82 28.18
N ALA A 338 18.74 16.70 28.59
CA ALA A 338 19.91 16.70 29.47
C ALA A 338 21.14 17.34 28.81
N ILE A 339 21.38 17.04 27.53
CA ILE A 339 22.47 17.66 26.74
C ILE A 339 22.22 19.15 26.57
N ALA A 340 20.99 19.56 26.23
CA ALA A 340 20.64 20.97 26.10
C ALA A 340 20.80 21.75 27.42
N ALA A 341 20.47 21.13 28.56
CA ALA A 341 20.69 21.71 29.88
C ALA A 341 22.19 21.87 30.19
N ALA A 342 23.01 20.88 29.84
CA ALA A 342 24.47 20.96 30.02
C ALA A 342 25.10 22.09 29.19
N VAL A 343 24.70 22.23 27.91
CA VAL A 343 25.18 23.29 27.02
C VAL A 343 24.70 24.68 27.49
N ALA A 344 23.48 24.79 28.04
CA ALA A 344 23.00 26.04 28.65
C ALA A 344 23.82 26.42 29.90
N THR A 345 24.27 25.44 30.71
CA THR A 345 25.15 25.74 31.86
C THR A 345 26.57 26.15 31.46
N GLU A 346 27.10 25.65 30.35
CA GLU A 346 28.42 26.06 29.84
C GLU A 346 28.41 27.47 29.23
N SER A 347 27.35 27.84 28.49
CA SER A 347 27.19 29.20 27.96
C SER A 347 26.95 30.27 29.05
N HIS A 348 26.34 29.89 30.19
CA HIS A 348 26.30 30.77 31.36
C HIS A 348 27.65 30.89 32.08
N ARG A 349 28.55 29.90 31.96
CA ARG A 349 29.91 29.96 32.53
C ARG A 349 30.86 30.81 31.69
N SER A 350 30.69 30.87 30.36
CA SER A 350 31.49 31.75 29.50
C SER A 350 31.10 33.23 29.58
N ASN A 351 29.92 33.57 30.12
CA ASN A 351 29.48 34.96 30.29
C ASN A 351 29.86 35.59 31.64
N ILE A 352 30.67 34.92 32.47
CA ILE A 352 31.10 35.43 33.79
C ILE A 352 32.52 36.01 33.77
N ILE A 353 33.22 35.99 32.63
CA ILE A 353 34.55 36.61 32.47
C ILE A 353 34.52 37.66 31.35
N GLU A 354 33.70 38.70 31.49
CA GLU A 354 33.96 40.00 30.84
C GLU A 354 33.63 41.13 31.82
N THR A 355 34.67 41.84 32.27
CA THR A 355 34.55 43.10 33.02
C THR A 355 34.42 44.28 32.04
N PRO A 356 33.84 45.42 32.45
CA PRO A 356 33.23 46.37 31.54
C PRO A 356 34.23 47.41 31.05
N ILE A 357 34.35 47.59 29.73
CA ILE A 357 34.94 48.80 29.15
C ILE A 357 33.81 49.64 28.55
N ARG A 358 33.72 50.83 29.13
CA ARG A 358 32.85 51.96 28.84
C ARG A 358 33.11 52.50 27.43
N ALA A 359 32.11 52.46 26.54
CA ALA A 359 32.09 53.32 25.35
C ALA A 359 30.65 53.58 24.85
N VAL A 360 30.19 54.80 25.19
CA VAL A 360 29.34 55.72 24.41
C VAL A 360 28.04 55.19 23.78
N ALA A 361 26.95 55.66 24.37
CA ALA A 361 25.61 55.67 23.79
C ALA A 361 25.56 56.52 22.50
N VAL A 362 25.01 55.93 21.43
CA VAL A 362 24.20 56.66 20.45
C VAL A 362 22.94 55.85 20.24
N ALA A 363 21.86 56.30 20.86
CA ALA A 363 20.51 55.85 20.59
C ALA A 363 19.97 56.61 19.37
N VAL A 364 19.55 55.89 18.33
CA VAL A 364 18.46 56.33 17.45
C VAL A 364 17.50 55.16 17.25
N ASN A 365 16.23 55.49 17.42
CA ASN A 365 15.09 54.63 17.70
C ASN A 365 14.52 53.88 16.48
N SER A 366 14.09 52.65 16.78
CA SER A 366 12.76 52.07 16.55
C SER A 366 12.22 51.73 15.15
N ASN A 367 11.77 50.46 15.08
CA ASN A 367 10.52 49.95 14.52
C ASN A 367 10.42 49.68 13.00
N ASN A 368 10.41 48.38 12.63
CA ASN A 368 9.14 47.67 12.45
C ASN A 368 9.30 46.16 12.28
N ASN A 369 8.82 45.44 13.30
CA ASN A 369 8.40 44.04 13.20
C ASN A 369 7.12 43.95 12.36
N THR A 370 7.13 43.18 11.29
CA THR A 370 5.91 42.53 10.78
C THR A 370 6.21 41.06 10.45
N ASN A 371 6.14 40.23 11.48
CA ASN A 371 5.94 38.79 11.34
C ASN A 371 4.54 38.56 10.78
N VAL A 372 4.43 38.34 9.47
CA VAL A 372 3.24 37.74 8.85
C VAL A 372 3.67 36.41 8.25
N VAL A 373 2.97 35.35 8.68
CA VAL A 373 3.16 33.95 8.27
C VAL A 373 3.11 33.85 6.74
N LYS A 374 4.29 33.76 6.10
CA LYS A 374 4.40 33.42 4.68
C LYS A 374 4.40 31.90 4.56
N GLY A 375 3.29 31.34 4.05
CA GLY A 375 3.19 29.92 3.72
C GLY A 375 4.27 29.46 2.73
N VAL A 376 4.49 28.16 2.63
CA VAL A 376 5.52 27.52 1.77
C VAL A 376 5.46 28.07 0.33
N PHE A 377 4.25 28.27 -0.19
CA PHE A 377 4.02 28.86 -1.51
C PHE A 377 4.62 30.27 -1.69
N CYS A 378 4.51 31.15 -0.69
CA CYS A 378 5.08 32.49 -0.75
C CYS A 378 6.62 32.48 -0.68
N ARG A 379 7.22 31.47 -0.05
CA ARG A 379 8.67 31.24 -0.06
C ARG A 379 9.12 30.74 -1.44
N ASP A 380 8.42 29.78 -2.02
CA ASP A 380 8.77 29.22 -3.33
C ASP A 380 8.70 30.29 -4.43
N LEU A 381 7.70 31.17 -4.38
CA LEU A 381 7.53 32.26 -5.35
C LEU A 381 8.65 33.32 -5.23
N THR A 382 9.13 33.60 -4.01
CA THR A 382 10.31 34.46 -3.82
C THR A 382 11.60 33.83 -4.34
N VAL A 383 11.76 32.51 -4.20
CA VAL A 383 12.90 31.78 -4.76
C VAL A 383 12.86 31.82 -6.29
N VAL A 384 11.71 31.60 -6.91
CA VAL A 384 11.53 31.69 -8.37
C VAL A 384 11.83 33.10 -8.88
N GLY A 385 11.35 34.14 -8.20
CA GLY A 385 11.69 35.53 -8.54
C GLY A 385 13.19 35.82 -8.49
N SER A 386 13.90 35.28 -7.49
CA SER A 386 15.36 35.43 -7.41
C SER A 386 16.13 34.63 -8.47
N LEU A 387 15.58 33.52 -8.97
CA LEU A 387 16.18 32.72 -10.04
C LEU A 387 16.04 33.41 -11.39
N ILE A 388 14.91 34.07 -11.65
CA ILE A 388 14.67 34.83 -12.89
C ILE A 388 15.58 36.07 -12.96
N ALA A 389 15.90 36.70 -11.83
CA ALA A 389 16.81 37.85 -11.79
C ALA A 389 18.29 37.49 -12.12
N ARG A 390 18.67 36.20 -12.07
CA ARG A 390 20.03 35.75 -12.41
C ARG A 390 20.27 35.57 -13.91
N THR A 391 19.22 35.59 -14.72
CA THR A 391 19.31 35.48 -16.18
C THR A 391 19.07 36.85 -16.82
N GLY A 392 20.13 37.66 -16.91
CA GLY A 392 20.25 38.75 -17.90
C GLY A 392 19.80 40.16 -17.50
N PHE A 393 19.10 40.36 -16.37
CA PHE A 393 18.72 41.71 -15.90
C PHE A 393 18.90 41.82 -14.37
N ASN A 394 19.94 42.53 -13.93
CA ASN A 394 20.36 42.67 -12.52
C ASN A 394 19.44 43.58 -11.67
N GLN A 395 18.11 43.52 -11.85
CA GLN A 395 17.16 44.16 -10.96
C GLN A 395 16.12 43.14 -10.47
N PRO A 396 15.95 42.96 -9.14
CA PRO A 396 14.91 42.09 -8.62
C PRO A 396 13.54 42.68 -8.96
N ILE A 397 12.69 41.92 -9.66
CA ILE A 397 11.32 42.33 -9.99
C ILE A 397 10.49 42.27 -8.69
N PRO A 398 9.98 43.39 -8.17
CA PRO A 398 9.17 43.38 -6.96
C PRO A 398 7.76 42.87 -7.29
N VAL A 399 7.47 41.63 -6.92
CA VAL A 399 6.10 41.07 -7.02
C VAL A 399 5.29 41.64 -5.85
N LYS A 400 4.41 42.60 -6.11
CA LYS A 400 3.48 43.13 -5.10
C LYS A 400 2.40 42.08 -4.81
N TYR A 401 2.17 41.80 -3.52
CA TYR A 401 1.27 40.75 -3.01
C TYR A 401 -0.23 41.10 -3.06
N GLU A 402 -0.63 42.13 -3.81
CA GLU A 402 -1.97 42.72 -3.72
C GLU A 402 -3.06 41.94 -4.48
N ALA A 403 -2.72 40.87 -5.22
CA ALA A 403 -3.66 40.16 -6.10
C ALA A 403 -4.02 38.72 -5.66
N LEU A 404 -3.73 38.30 -4.43
CA LEU A 404 -3.99 36.91 -3.97
C LEU A 404 -4.85 36.83 -2.70
N SER A 405 -5.94 37.60 -2.68
CA SER A 405 -7.08 37.32 -1.79
C SER A 405 -8.26 36.84 -2.63
N CYS A 406 -8.41 35.52 -2.75
CA CYS A 406 -9.68 34.82 -2.94
C CYS A 406 -9.68 33.61 -2.00
#